data_AF-A0A4V2UV88-F1
#
_entry.id   AF-A0A4V2UV88-F1
#
_cell.length_a   1.000
_cell.length_b   1.000
_cell.length_c   1.000
_cell.angle_alpha   90.00
_cell.angle_beta   90.00
_cell.angle_gamma   90.00
#
_symmetry.space_group_name_H-M   'P 1'
#
loop_
_entity.id
_entity.type
_entity.pdbx_description
1 polymer ?
#
loop_
_entity_poly.entity_id
_entity_poly.type
_entity_poly.pdbx_seq_one_letter_code
_entity_poly.pdbx_strand_id
1 'polypeptide(L)'
;MSKKQQTPEKTVQDLIPVHSIYDSMIETTDQRLIKVLSVTAINTHLMSYQEEKEVLESYENFLRSLKKPIQIARVSEPINLKSYIVTLTKRLKKTENPHKRRMLKSYIAYSQELQKDRDMIKRNRYVVIDESFTNKSSKEKAIAELRRRVDDLRLNLEDMLYRQKLEVHELNDMELQKYLHMFFDYENSQLYQIDDPKEYAYVIGQRNLLTTAENIKKKEDEYLL
;
A
#
# COMPACT_ATOMS: atom_id res chain seq x y z
N MET A 1 -19.90 47.08 -15.94
CA MET A 1 -18.92 46.65 -14.90
C MET A 1 -18.95 45.14 -14.81
N SER A 2 -17.89 44.47 -15.25
CA SER A 2 -17.83 43.01 -15.32
C SER A 2 -17.51 42.46 -13.93
N LYS A 3 -18.41 41.67 -13.33
CA LYS A 3 -18.17 40.97 -12.06
C LYS A 3 -17.01 40.00 -12.28
N LYS A 4 -15.83 40.30 -11.72
CA LYS A 4 -14.75 39.32 -11.56
C LYS A 4 -15.32 38.15 -10.75
N GLN A 5 -15.55 37.02 -11.39
CA GLN A 5 -15.83 35.76 -10.71
C GLN A 5 -14.61 35.45 -9.83
N GLN A 6 -14.81 35.49 -8.51
CA GLN A 6 -13.81 34.99 -7.57
C GLN A 6 -13.67 33.49 -7.83
N THR A 7 -12.50 33.08 -8.32
CA THR A 7 -12.13 31.67 -8.38
C THR A 7 -12.25 31.10 -6.96
N PRO A 8 -13.04 30.03 -6.74
CA PRO A 8 -13.15 29.43 -5.43
C PRO A 8 -11.76 29.00 -4.95
N GLU A 9 -11.43 29.33 -3.70
CA GLU A 9 -10.19 28.88 -3.07
C GLU A 9 -10.17 27.35 -3.08
N LYS A 10 -9.21 26.76 -3.80
CA LYS A 10 -9.03 25.31 -3.84
C LYS A 10 -8.45 24.87 -2.51
N THR A 11 -9.10 23.90 -1.87
CA THR A 11 -8.57 23.24 -0.68
C THR A 11 -7.50 22.20 -1.07
N VAL A 12 -6.66 21.80 -0.13
CA VAL A 12 -5.67 20.72 -0.36
C VAL A 12 -6.38 19.41 -0.72
N GLN A 13 -7.60 19.18 -0.20
CA GLN A 13 -8.43 18.03 -0.56
C GLN A 13 -8.83 18.02 -2.04
N ASP A 14 -9.10 19.19 -2.64
CA ASP A 14 -9.45 19.30 -4.07
C ASP A 14 -8.28 18.96 -5.01
N LEU A 15 -7.05 18.85 -4.49
CA LEU A 15 -5.87 18.45 -5.25
C LEU A 15 -5.69 16.92 -5.30
N ILE A 16 -6.40 16.16 -4.46
CA ILE A 16 -6.33 14.70 -4.44
C ILE A 16 -7.45 14.17 -5.36
N PRO A 17 -7.13 13.56 -6.52
CA PRO A 17 -8.12 13.11 -7.49
C PRO A 17 -8.80 11.79 -7.09
N VAL A 18 -9.10 11.60 -5.80
CA VAL A 18 -9.74 10.41 -5.25
C VAL A 18 -11.09 10.80 -4.67
N HIS A 19 -12.16 10.24 -5.24
CA HIS A 19 -13.52 10.46 -4.77
C HIS A 19 -13.91 9.49 -3.65
N SER A 20 -13.70 8.18 -3.87
CA SER A 20 -14.02 7.16 -2.88
C SER A 20 -13.20 5.88 -3.10
N ILE A 21 -13.13 5.04 -2.07
CA ILE A 21 -12.67 3.65 -2.20
C ILE A 21 -13.88 2.78 -1.89
N TYR A 22 -14.24 1.92 -2.83
CA TYR A 22 -15.40 1.05 -2.73
C TYR A 22 -15.15 -0.25 -3.47
N ASP A 23 -15.49 -1.38 -2.85
CA ASP A 23 -15.37 -2.71 -3.46
C ASP A 23 -13.95 -3.01 -3.97
N SER A 24 -12.96 -2.58 -3.18
CA SER A 24 -11.54 -2.71 -3.48
C SER A 24 -11.16 -2.07 -4.81
N MET A 25 -11.85 -0.99 -5.18
CA MET A 25 -11.55 -0.12 -6.31
C MET A 25 -11.46 1.32 -5.82
N ILE A 26 -10.63 2.12 -6.49
CA ILE A 26 -10.55 3.56 -6.27
C ILE A 26 -11.40 4.25 -7.33
N GLU A 27 -12.38 5.03 -6.89
CA GLU A 27 -13.12 5.95 -7.75
C GLU A 27 -12.45 7.31 -7.73
N THR A 28 -12.17 7.84 -8.91
CA THR A 28 -11.49 9.12 -9.10
C THR A 28 -12.49 10.23 -9.43
N THR A 29 -12.09 11.49 -9.21
CA THR A 29 -12.94 12.66 -9.48
C THR A 29 -13.23 12.86 -10.97
N ASP A 30 -12.40 12.31 -11.86
CA ASP A 30 -12.54 12.31 -13.32
C ASP A 30 -13.33 11.10 -13.86
N GLN A 31 -14.10 10.42 -13.00
CA GLN A 31 -14.99 9.31 -13.38
C GLN A 31 -14.25 8.10 -13.94
N ARG A 32 -13.14 7.72 -13.33
CA ARG A 32 -12.45 6.45 -13.58
C ARG A 32 -12.49 5.56 -12.36
N LEU A 33 -12.63 4.26 -12.61
CA LEU A 33 -12.46 3.21 -11.62
C LEU A 33 -11.07 2.63 -11.79
N ILE A 34 -10.34 2.51 -10.69
CA ILE A 34 -8.97 1.99 -10.67
C ILE A 34 -8.92 0.74 -9.81
N LYS A 35 -8.31 -0.32 -10.33
CA LYS A 35 -7.91 -1.50 -9.57
C LYS A 35 -6.39 -1.55 -9.48
N VAL A 36 -5.88 -1.97 -8.33
CA VAL A 36 -4.44 -2.15 -8.10
C VAL A 36 -4.18 -3.61 -7.73
N LEU A 37 -3.22 -4.21 -8.42
CA LEU A 37 -2.73 -5.56 -8.18
C LEU A 37 -1.30 -5.48 -7.68
N SER A 38 -0.98 -6.20 -6.61
CA SER A 38 0.40 -6.44 -6.19
C SER A 38 0.94 -7.70 -6.87
N VAL A 39 2.18 -7.63 -7.34
CA VAL A 39 2.84 -8.74 -8.04
C VAL A 39 4.19 -9.00 -7.37
N THR A 40 4.49 -10.27 -7.12
CA THR A 40 5.81 -10.66 -6.60
C THR A 40 6.90 -10.51 -7.66
N ALA A 41 8.16 -10.67 -7.24
CA ALA A 41 9.30 -10.56 -8.13
C ALA A 41 10.15 -11.82 -8.08
N ILE A 42 10.72 -12.17 -9.21
CA ILE A 42 11.71 -13.25 -9.34
C ILE A 42 13.13 -12.67 -9.34
N ASN A 43 14.08 -13.44 -8.84
CA ASN A 43 15.49 -13.09 -8.88
C ASN A 43 16.15 -13.68 -10.12
N THR A 44 16.49 -12.84 -11.09
CA THR A 44 17.16 -13.26 -12.33
C THR A 44 18.68 -13.39 -12.19
N HIS A 45 19.29 -12.85 -11.13
CA HIS A 45 20.75 -12.81 -10.99
C HIS A 45 21.40 -14.19 -10.82
N LEU A 46 20.65 -15.17 -10.32
CA LEU A 46 21.10 -16.55 -10.14
C LEU A 46 20.64 -17.49 -11.26
N MET A 47 20.00 -16.94 -12.31
CA MET A 47 19.54 -17.72 -13.45
C MET A 47 20.67 -17.95 -14.44
N SER A 48 20.61 -19.07 -15.17
CA SER A 48 21.44 -19.26 -16.35
C SER A 48 21.00 -18.34 -17.49
N TYR A 49 21.88 -18.07 -18.45
CA TYR A 49 21.56 -17.22 -19.61
C TYR A 49 20.31 -17.71 -20.38
N GLN A 50 20.15 -19.03 -20.51
CA GLN A 50 18.99 -19.62 -21.18
C GLN A 50 17.70 -19.37 -20.40
N GLU A 51 17.72 -19.51 -19.08
CA GLU A 51 16.55 -19.23 -18.22
C GLU A 51 16.19 -17.75 -18.20
N GLU A 52 17.19 -16.87 -18.14
CA GLU A 52 16.96 -15.42 -18.21
C GLU A 52 16.32 -15.04 -19.57
N LYS A 53 16.80 -15.63 -20.66
CA LYS A 53 16.20 -15.43 -21.98
C LYS A 53 14.74 -15.91 -22.05
N GLU A 54 14.43 -17.09 -21.50
CA GLU A 54 13.06 -17.60 -21.41
C GLU A 54 12.14 -16.64 -20.63
N VAL A 55 12.62 -16.08 -19.50
CA VAL A 55 11.87 -15.09 -18.72
C VAL A 55 11.58 -13.82 -19.53
N LEU A 56 12.57 -13.32 -20.28
CA LEU A 56 12.42 -12.12 -21.10
C LEU A 56 11.45 -12.34 -22.26
N GLU A 57 11.51 -13.49 -22.94
CA GLU A 57 10.57 -13.86 -24.02
C GLU A 57 9.14 -13.98 -23.48
N SER A 58 8.95 -14.62 -22.32
CA SER A 58 7.65 -14.67 -21.63
C SER A 58 7.13 -13.28 -21.27
N TYR A 59 8.00 -12.38 -20.78
CA TYR A 59 7.61 -11.01 -20.46
C TYR A 59 7.22 -10.21 -21.72
N GLU A 60 7.93 -10.39 -22.82
CA GLU A 60 7.57 -9.79 -24.12
C GLU A 60 6.19 -10.29 -24.59
N ASN A 61 5.94 -11.59 -24.52
CA ASN A 61 4.65 -12.18 -24.89
C ASN A 61 3.51 -11.63 -24.00
N PHE A 62 3.75 -11.45 -22.71
CA PHE A 62 2.81 -10.80 -21.79
C PHE A 62 2.53 -9.36 -22.24
N LEU A 63 3.55 -8.55 -22.56
CA LEU A 63 3.33 -7.18 -23.02
C LEU A 63 2.53 -7.12 -24.33
N ARG A 64 2.76 -8.07 -25.24
CA ARG A 64 2.03 -8.19 -26.52
C ARG A 64 0.58 -8.62 -26.35
N SER A 65 0.21 -9.30 -25.25
CA SER A 65 -1.16 -9.75 -25.01
C SER A 65 -2.08 -8.66 -24.45
N LEU A 66 -1.52 -7.53 -24.00
CA LEU A 66 -2.28 -6.42 -23.41
C LEU A 66 -3.16 -5.70 -24.45
N LYS A 67 -4.47 -5.77 -24.25
CA LYS A 67 -5.46 -5.09 -25.11
C LYS A 67 -5.64 -3.60 -24.82
N LYS A 68 -5.38 -3.19 -23.58
CA LYS A 68 -5.51 -1.82 -23.07
C LYS A 68 -4.25 -1.50 -22.25
N PRO A 69 -3.80 -0.23 -22.21
CA PRO A 69 -2.62 0.16 -21.45
C PRO A 69 -2.78 -0.17 -19.96
N ILE A 70 -1.68 -0.59 -19.34
CA ILE A 70 -1.56 -0.80 -17.89
C ILE A 70 -0.46 0.10 -17.37
N GLN A 71 -0.53 0.47 -16.09
CA GLN A 71 0.54 1.20 -15.42
C GLN A 71 1.28 0.26 -14.48
N ILE A 72 2.60 0.20 -14.62
CA ILE A 72 3.48 -0.53 -13.70
C ILE A 72 4.10 0.47 -12.74
N ALA A 73 3.78 0.34 -11.46
CA ALA A 73 4.31 1.19 -10.41
C ALA A 73 5.24 0.40 -9.49
N ARG A 74 6.33 1.02 -9.05
CA ARG A 74 7.23 0.47 -8.04
C ARG A 74 7.24 1.41 -6.84
N VAL A 75 6.93 0.88 -5.67
CA VAL A 75 6.87 1.67 -4.44
C VAL A 75 7.79 1.05 -3.40
N SER A 76 8.60 1.90 -2.80
CA SER A 76 9.47 1.52 -1.68
C SER A 76 8.65 1.55 -0.39
N GLU A 77 8.65 0.46 0.36
CA GLU A 77 8.01 0.35 1.67
C GLU A 77 9.07 -0.09 2.69
N PRO A 78 9.11 0.49 3.90
CA PRO A 78 9.92 -0.05 4.98
C PRO A 78 9.57 -1.51 5.28
N ILE A 79 10.60 -2.31 5.58
CA ILE A 79 10.40 -3.71 5.96
C ILE A 79 9.84 -3.78 7.38
N ASN A 80 8.73 -4.53 7.53
CA ASN A 80 8.18 -4.86 8.83
C ASN A 80 8.52 -6.31 9.21
N LEU A 81 9.37 -6.48 10.23
CA LEU A 81 9.72 -7.79 10.77
C LEU A 81 8.78 -8.28 11.91
N LYS A 82 7.78 -7.49 12.35
CA LYS A 82 6.90 -7.84 13.49
C LYS A 82 6.27 -9.24 13.29
N SER A 83 5.65 -9.48 12.13
CA SER A 83 5.00 -10.76 11.81
C SER A 83 5.98 -11.94 11.76
N TYR A 84 7.17 -11.71 11.23
CA TYR A 84 8.25 -12.68 11.17
C TYR A 84 8.75 -13.04 12.57
N ILE A 85 9.00 -12.04 13.43
CA ILE A 85 9.40 -12.21 14.83
C ILE A 85 8.34 -12.98 15.61
N VAL A 86 7.05 -12.69 15.41
CA VAL A 86 5.94 -13.44 16.02
C VAL A 86 5.98 -14.91 15.58
N THR A 87 6.25 -15.17 14.31
CA THR A 87 6.38 -16.53 13.77
C THR A 87 7.56 -17.29 14.39
N LEU A 88 8.72 -16.64 14.52
CA LEU A 88 9.88 -17.20 15.21
C LEU A 88 9.58 -17.48 16.69
N THR A 89 8.85 -16.59 17.35
CA THR A 89 8.46 -16.75 18.75
C THR A 89 7.51 -17.95 18.93
N LYS A 90 6.55 -18.13 18.01
CA LYS A 90 5.70 -19.33 17.97
C LYS A 90 6.52 -20.60 17.75
N ARG A 91 7.52 -20.56 16.86
CA ARG A 91 8.43 -21.69 16.60
C ARG A 91 9.30 -22.02 17.82
N LEU A 92 9.79 -21.00 18.54
CA LEU A 92 10.54 -21.16 19.78
C LEU A 92 9.72 -21.90 20.84
N LYS A 93 8.42 -21.59 20.98
CA LYS A 93 7.53 -22.29 21.93
C LYS A 93 7.41 -23.79 21.62
N LYS A 94 7.41 -24.17 20.33
CA LYS A 94 7.31 -25.57 19.87
C LYS A 94 8.65 -26.33 19.85
N THR A 95 9.78 -25.64 20.00
CA THR A 95 11.10 -26.26 19.88
C THR A 95 11.56 -26.78 21.24
N GLU A 96 11.78 -28.09 21.34
CA GLU A 96 12.22 -28.76 22.58
C GLU A 96 13.74 -28.76 22.73
N ASN A 97 14.49 -28.97 21.64
CA ASN A 97 15.95 -29.08 21.69
C ASN A 97 16.60 -27.79 22.25
N PRO A 98 17.42 -27.88 23.31
CA PRO A 98 17.95 -26.72 24.01
C PRO A 98 18.93 -25.86 23.18
N HIS A 99 19.72 -26.49 22.30
CA HIS A 99 20.65 -25.76 21.42
C HIS A 99 19.89 -24.96 20.37
N LYS A 100 18.88 -25.59 19.73
CA LYS A 100 18.01 -24.90 18.76
C LYS A 100 17.26 -23.75 19.42
N ARG A 101 16.75 -23.93 20.64
CA ARG A 101 16.11 -22.86 21.42
C ARG A 101 17.05 -21.67 21.65
N ARG A 102 18.31 -21.92 22.04
CA ARG A 102 19.31 -20.87 22.24
C ARG A 102 19.56 -20.08 20.95
N MET A 103 19.75 -20.78 19.83
CA MET A 103 19.97 -20.16 18.52
C MET A 103 18.76 -19.33 18.07
N LEU A 104 17.54 -19.87 18.20
CA LEU A 104 16.29 -19.14 17.90
C LEU A 104 16.14 -17.88 18.76
N LYS A 105 16.43 -17.93 20.07
CA LYS A 105 16.39 -16.75 20.94
C LYS A 105 17.37 -15.67 20.49
N SER A 106 18.61 -16.06 20.19
CA SER A 106 19.63 -15.12 19.68
C SER A 106 19.20 -14.48 18.37
N TYR A 107 18.62 -15.27 17.46
CA TYR A 107 18.17 -14.77 16.17
C TYR A 107 16.94 -13.86 16.27
N ILE A 108 16.02 -14.14 17.21
CA ILE A 108 14.91 -13.23 17.52
C ILE A 108 15.44 -11.89 18.03
N ALA A 109 16.39 -11.91 18.97
CA ALA A 109 17.00 -10.68 19.50
C ALA A 109 17.70 -9.87 18.39
N TYR A 110 18.48 -10.54 17.53
CA TYR A 110 19.08 -9.93 16.35
C TYR A 110 18.04 -9.33 15.40
N SER A 111 16.96 -10.06 15.11
CA SER A 111 15.89 -9.58 14.22
C SER A 111 15.14 -8.38 14.81
N GLN A 112 15.00 -8.31 16.14
CA GLN A 112 14.42 -7.17 16.84
C GLN A 112 15.33 -5.95 16.81
N GLU A 113 16.64 -6.14 16.91
CA GLU A 113 17.63 -5.07 16.74
C GLU A 113 17.64 -4.55 15.31
N LEU A 114 17.65 -5.47 14.34
CA LEU A 114 17.56 -5.15 12.92
C LEU A 114 16.26 -4.41 12.57
N GLN A 115 15.15 -4.69 13.24
CA GLN A 115 13.89 -3.95 13.07
C GLN A 115 13.97 -2.50 13.59
N LYS A 116 14.83 -2.23 14.58
CA LYS A 116 15.05 -0.85 15.03
C LYS A 116 15.81 -0.03 14.01
N ASP A 117 16.60 -0.71 13.17
CA ASP A 117 17.28 -0.10 12.04
C ASP A 117 16.27 0.26 10.95
N ARG A 118 16.13 1.55 10.68
CA ARG A 118 15.04 2.12 9.86
C ARG A 118 15.38 2.14 8.37
N ASP A 119 16.62 1.80 8.01
CA ASP A 119 17.12 1.91 6.64
C ASP A 119 16.69 0.72 5.74
N MET A 120 16.04 -0.29 6.32
CA MET A 120 15.59 -1.47 5.57
C MET A 120 14.33 -1.21 4.75
N ILE A 121 14.49 -1.20 3.43
CA ILE A 121 13.41 -0.95 2.47
C ILE A 121 13.18 -2.17 1.58
N LYS A 122 11.92 -2.54 1.36
CA LYS A 122 11.49 -3.45 0.29
C LYS A 122 10.85 -2.66 -0.86
N ARG A 123 10.97 -3.17 -2.08
CA ARG A 123 10.35 -2.58 -3.28
C ARG A 123 9.18 -3.43 -3.71
N ASN A 124 7.97 -2.95 -3.44
CA ASN A 124 6.74 -3.56 -3.94
C ASN A 124 6.53 -3.15 -5.40
N ARG A 125 5.89 -4.03 -6.17
CA ARG A 125 5.55 -3.82 -7.58
C ARG A 125 4.05 -3.94 -7.72
N TYR A 126 3.45 -2.96 -8.37
CA TYR A 126 2.02 -2.88 -8.55
C TYR A 126 1.69 -2.75 -10.04
N VAL A 127 0.62 -3.40 -10.44
CA VAL A 127 -0.02 -3.22 -11.75
C VAL A 127 -1.33 -2.48 -11.49
N VAL A 128 -1.42 -1.28 -12.04
CA VAL A 128 -2.58 -0.39 -11.92
C VAL A 128 -3.32 -0.43 -13.25
N ILE A 129 -4.63 -0.68 -13.17
CA ILE A 129 -5.51 -0.67 -14.31
C ILE A 129 -6.72 0.19 -14.03
N ASP A 130 -7.24 0.80 -15.09
CA ASP A 130 -8.37 1.70 -15.00
C ASP A 130 -9.43 1.43 -16.06
N GLU A 131 -10.65 1.86 -15.77
CA GLU A 131 -11.77 1.91 -16.68
C GLU A 131 -12.58 3.20 -16.46
N SER A 132 -12.85 3.95 -17.53
CA SER A 132 -13.65 5.18 -17.47
C SER A 132 -15.15 4.88 -17.50
N PHE A 133 -15.94 5.69 -16.80
CA PHE A 133 -17.40 5.67 -16.87
C PHE A 133 -17.96 7.10 -17.00
N THR A 134 -19.24 7.25 -17.35
CA THR A 134 -19.87 8.57 -17.52
C THR A 134 -21.11 8.72 -16.65
N ASN A 135 -21.97 7.70 -16.64
CA ASN A 135 -23.24 7.66 -15.92
C ASN A 135 -23.25 6.57 -14.84
N LYS A 136 -24.18 6.65 -13.88
CA LYS A 136 -24.36 5.62 -12.85
C LYS A 136 -24.63 4.22 -13.43
N SER A 137 -25.46 4.11 -14.47
CA SER A 137 -25.71 2.83 -15.16
C SER A 137 -24.47 2.30 -15.90
N SER A 138 -23.61 3.19 -16.41
CA SER A 138 -22.33 2.76 -17.01
C SER A 138 -21.28 2.39 -15.96
N LYS A 139 -21.41 2.87 -14.72
CA LYS A 139 -20.49 2.53 -13.63
C LYS A 139 -20.54 1.03 -13.31
N GLU A 140 -21.74 0.46 -13.21
CA GLU A 140 -21.90 -0.99 -12.98
C GLU A 140 -21.29 -1.83 -14.10
N LYS A 141 -21.46 -1.40 -15.35
CA LYS A 141 -20.83 -2.05 -16.51
C LYS A 141 -19.31 -1.93 -16.46
N ALA A 142 -18.78 -0.76 -16.12
CA ALA A 142 -17.35 -0.53 -15.97
C ALA A 142 -16.75 -1.38 -14.84
N ILE A 143 -17.44 -1.54 -13.71
CA ILE A 143 -17.03 -2.45 -12.62
C ILE A 143 -16.93 -3.88 -13.15
N ALA A 144 -17.95 -4.36 -13.87
CA ALA A 144 -17.96 -5.71 -14.40
C ALA A 144 -16.84 -5.95 -15.44
N GLU A 145 -16.61 -4.98 -16.33
CA GLU A 145 -15.53 -5.05 -17.32
C GLU A 145 -14.15 -4.99 -16.67
N LEU A 146 -13.98 -4.12 -15.66
CA LEU A 146 -12.75 -4.00 -14.91
C LEU A 146 -12.43 -5.31 -14.17
N ARG A 147 -13.41 -5.94 -13.51
CA ARG A 147 -13.22 -7.25 -12.85
C ARG A 147 -12.79 -8.34 -13.84
N ARG A 148 -13.46 -8.45 -15.00
CA ARG A 148 -13.04 -9.41 -16.05
C ARG A 148 -11.61 -9.16 -16.51
N ARG A 149 -11.24 -7.90 -16.68
CA ARG A 149 -9.88 -7.51 -17.08
C ARG A 149 -8.86 -7.82 -16.00
N VAL A 150 -9.21 -7.70 -14.72
CA VAL A 150 -8.38 -8.14 -13.59
C VAL A 150 -8.16 -9.64 -13.67
N ASP A 151 -9.22 -10.43 -13.83
CA ASP A 151 -9.14 -11.89 -13.89
C ASP A 151 -8.22 -12.35 -15.03
N ASP A 152 -8.42 -11.78 -16.23
CA ASP A 152 -7.58 -12.06 -17.40
C ASP A 152 -6.11 -11.70 -17.15
N LEU A 153 -5.84 -10.53 -16.55
CA LEU A 153 -4.48 -10.10 -16.23
C LEU A 153 -3.84 -10.96 -15.14
N ARG A 154 -4.62 -11.36 -14.13
CA ARG A 154 -4.19 -12.23 -13.04
C ARG A 154 -3.70 -13.56 -13.60
N LEU A 155 -4.51 -14.20 -14.44
CA LEU A 155 -4.15 -15.46 -15.11
C LEU A 155 -2.92 -15.30 -15.99
N ASN A 156 -2.88 -14.27 -16.83
CA ASN A 156 -1.74 -14.01 -17.72
C ASN A 156 -0.42 -13.79 -16.95
N LEU A 157 -0.48 -13.13 -15.78
CA LEU A 157 0.70 -12.88 -14.94
C LEU A 157 1.13 -14.13 -14.16
N GLU A 158 0.18 -14.90 -13.62
CA GLU A 158 0.46 -16.14 -12.89
C GLU A 158 1.05 -17.22 -13.81
N ASP A 159 0.54 -17.31 -15.04
CA ASP A 159 0.97 -18.30 -16.04
C ASP A 159 2.13 -17.80 -16.94
N MET A 160 2.58 -16.56 -16.77
CA MET A 160 3.67 -15.98 -17.57
C MET A 160 4.96 -16.80 -17.47
N LEU A 161 5.24 -17.36 -16.29
CA LEU A 161 6.50 -18.04 -15.99
C LEU A 161 6.25 -19.51 -15.65
N TYR A 162 6.87 -20.41 -16.43
CA TYR A 162 6.69 -21.85 -16.27
C TYR A 162 7.32 -22.41 -14.97
N ARG A 163 8.51 -21.92 -14.62
CA ARG A 163 9.32 -22.47 -13.50
C ARG A 163 9.05 -21.78 -12.16
N GLN A 164 8.93 -20.46 -12.15
CA GLN A 164 8.74 -19.65 -10.94
C GLN A 164 7.45 -18.86 -11.09
N LYS A 165 6.39 -19.29 -10.43
CA LYS A 165 5.09 -18.60 -10.50
C LYS A 165 5.18 -17.23 -9.84
N LEU A 166 4.67 -16.22 -10.53
CA LEU A 166 4.38 -14.93 -9.91
C LEU A 166 3.09 -15.07 -9.11
N GLU A 167 3.08 -14.49 -7.91
CA GLU A 167 1.87 -14.40 -7.11
C GLU A 167 1.27 -13.02 -7.34
N VAL A 168 -0.01 -13.00 -7.70
CA VAL A 168 -0.78 -11.78 -7.95
C VAL A 168 -1.88 -11.67 -6.91
N HIS A 169 -1.85 -10.57 -6.15
CA HIS A 169 -2.82 -10.31 -5.09
C HIS A 169 -3.52 -8.97 -5.33
N GLU A 170 -4.85 -8.98 -5.35
CA GLU A 170 -5.67 -7.78 -5.47
C GLU A 170 -5.68 -7.01 -4.16
N LEU A 171 -5.42 -5.70 -4.21
CA LEU A 171 -5.42 -4.90 -2.99
C LEU A 171 -6.84 -4.72 -2.46
N ASN A 172 -7.02 -5.03 -1.17
CA ASN A 172 -8.24 -4.73 -0.44
C ASN A 172 -8.37 -3.23 -0.12
N ASP A 173 -9.54 -2.78 0.35
CA ASP A 173 -9.82 -1.38 0.68
C ASP A 173 -8.78 -0.77 1.65
N MET A 174 -8.43 -1.49 2.71
CA MET A 174 -7.40 -1.08 3.68
C MET A 174 -6.00 -1.01 3.05
N GLU A 175 -5.69 -1.93 2.14
CA GLU A 175 -4.40 -1.96 1.45
C GLU A 175 -4.30 -0.85 0.42
N LEU A 176 -5.41 -0.49 -0.25
CA LEU A 176 -5.51 0.66 -1.13
C LEU A 176 -5.35 1.98 -0.37
N GLN A 177 -5.98 2.10 0.79
CA GLN A 177 -5.77 3.27 1.67
C GLN A 177 -4.31 3.40 2.07
N LYS A 178 -3.67 2.29 2.47
CA LYS A 178 -2.23 2.27 2.79
C LYS A 178 -1.37 2.65 1.57
N TYR A 179 -1.68 2.07 0.41
CA TYR A 179 -1.00 2.38 -0.85
C TYR A 179 -1.08 3.87 -1.17
N LEU A 180 -2.26 4.50 -1.09
CA LEU A 180 -2.41 5.94 -1.29
C LEU A 180 -1.65 6.75 -0.24
N HIS A 181 -1.77 6.38 1.04
CA HIS A 181 -1.06 7.07 2.14
C HIS A 181 0.46 7.09 1.92
N MET A 182 1.03 6.03 1.35
CA MET A 182 2.46 5.99 1.03
C MET A 182 2.90 7.02 -0.02
N PHE A 183 2.02 7.47 -0.91
CA PHE A 183 2.34 8.54 -1.88
C PHE A 183 2.20 9.93 -1.31
N PHE A 184 1.25 10.14 -0.39
CA PHE A 184 0.99 11.47 0.18
C PHE A 184 1.85 11.78 1.40
N ASP A 185 2.19 10.75 2.18
CA ASP A 185 2.93 10.91 3.42
C ASP A 185 3.94 9.78 3.57
N TYR A 186 4.99 9.84 2.76
CA TYR A 186 6.04 8.82 2.76
C TYR A 186 6.69 8.71 4.13
N GLU A 187 7.04 9.83 4.77
CA GLU A 187 7.75 9.84 6.06
C GLU A 187 6.90 9.31 7.22
N ASN A 188 5.65 9.74 7.39
CA ASN A 188 4.82 9.17 8.47
C ASN A 188 4.37 7.74 8.16
N SER A 189 4.29 7.35 6.89
CA SER A 189 4.11 5.93 6.53
C SER A 189 5.29 5.06 6.99
N GLN A 190 6.49 5.64 7.16
CA GLN A 190 7.62 4.93 7.76
C GLN A 190 7.52 4.85 9.28
N LEU A 191 6.98 5.89 9.91
CA LEU A 191 6.90 6.01 11.36
C LEU A 191 5.73 5.22 11.97
N TYR A 192 4.59 5.18 11.28
CA TYR A 192 3.34 4.63 11.81
C TYR A 192 2.67 3.69 10.81
N GLN A 193 2.29 2.50 11.28
CA GLN A 193 1.34 1.66 10.57
C GLN A 193 -0.08 2.19 10.82
N ILE A 194 -1.00 2.02 9.87
CA ILE A 194 -2.40 2.42 10.06
C ILE A 194 -3.03 1.72 11.28
N ASP A 195 -2.54 0.52 11.61
CA ASP A 195 -2.97 -0.25 12.79
C ASP A 195 -2.36 0.24 14.13
N ASP A 196 -1.30 1.06 14.10
CA ASP A 196 -0.83 1.71 15.32
C ASP A 196 -1.80 2.87 15.62
N PRO A 197 -2.38 2.95 16.83
CA PRO A 197 -3.31 4.01 17.17
C PRO A 197 -2.63 5.36 16.94
N LYS A 198 -3.12 6.08 15.93
CA LYS A 198 -2.66 7.41 15.59
C LYS A 198 -3.11 8.36 16.70
N GLU A 199 -2.25 8.61 17.68
CA GLU A 199 -2.32 9.84 18.47
C GLU A 199 -1.85 10.99 17.58
N TYR A 200 -2.70 11.41 16.64
CA TYR A 200 -2.53 12.72 16.08
C TYR A 200 -2.89 13.71 17.19
N ALA A 201 -1.88 14.35 17.79
CA ALA A 201 -2.14 15.67 18.34
C ALA A 201 -2.58 16.52 17.14
N TYR A 202 -3.88 16.77 17.03
CA TYR A 202 -4.44 17.62 15.97
C TYR A 202 -3.92 19.04 16.24
N VAL A 203 -2.81 19.40 15.60
CA VAL A 203 -2.17 20.71 15.74
C VAL A 203 -2.70 21.57 14.60
N ILE A 204 -3.76 22.33 14.87
CA ILE A 204 -4.20 23.42 13.99
C ILE A 204 -3.50 24.69 14.47
N GLY A 205 -2.45 25.12 13.74
CA GLY A 205 -1.66 26.30 14.09
C GLY A 205 -0.65 26.08 15.22
N GLN A 206 -0.09 27.14 15.82
CA GLN A 206 0.95 27.04 16.87
C GLN A 206 0.46 26.49 18.22
N ARG A 207 -0.78 26.02 18.33
CA ARG A 207 -1.36 25.57 19.60
C ARG A 207 -1.93 24.17 19.45
N ASN A 208 -1.44 23.26 20.30
CA ASN A 208 -1.97 21.90 20.41
C ASN A 208 -3.32 21.96 21.15
N LEU A 209 -4.38 21.39 20.56
CA LEU A 209 -5.73 21.39 21.13
C LEU A 209 -5.79 20.70 22.50
N LEU A 210 -4.98 19.66 22.73
CA LEU A 210 -4.88 19.00 24.04
C LEU A 210 -4.33 19.96 25.10
N THR A 211 -3.24 20.67 24.80
CA THR A 211 -2.66 21.66 25.73
C THR A 211 -3.62 22.81 25.99
N THR A 212 -4.45 23.17 25.01
CA THR A 212 -5.44 24.23 25.15
C THR A 212 -6.61 23.77 26.03
N ALA A 213 -7.09 22.53 25.83
CA ALA A 213 -8.14 21.93 26.65
C ALA A 213 -7.71 21.72 28.11
N GLU A 214 -6.46 21.30 28.35
CA GLU A 214 -5.89 21.19 29.69
C GLU A 214 -5.77 22.55 30.37
N ASN A 215 -5.36 23.59 29.63
CA ASN A 215 -5.28 24.95 30.16
C ASN A 215 -6.66 25.57 30.44
N ILE A 216 -7.69 25.21 29.67
CA ILE A 216 -9.07 25.62 29.93
C ILE A 216 -9.59 24.94 31.20
N LYS A 217 -9.39 23.62 31.34
CA LYS A 217 -9.75 22.90 32.58
C LYS A 217 -9.07 23.46 33.82
N LYS A 218 -7.75 23.73 33.74
CA LYS A 218 -7.01 24.35 34.85
C LYS A 218 -7.58 25.72 35.24
N LYS A 219 -8.03 26.51 34.26
CA LYS A 219 -8.70 27.78 34.53
C LYS A 219 -10.07 27.59 35.17
N GLU A 220 -10.87 26.63 34.73
CA GLU A 220 -12.18 26.32 35.32
C GLU A 220 -12.07 25.89 36.80
N ASP A 221 -11.04 25.11 37.14
CA ASP A 221 -10.75 24.72 38.53
C ASP A 221 -10.30 25.91 39.40
N GLU A 222 -9.69 26.94 38.79
CA GLU A 222 -9.24 28.17 39.46
C GLU A 222 -10.40 29.10 39.84
N TYR A 223 -11.57 28.98 39.20
CA TYR A 223 -12.79 29.75 39.51
C TYR A 223 -13.73 29.03 40.52
N LEU A 224 -13.39 27.82 40.94
CA LEU A 224 -14.16 27.01 41.91
C LEU A 224 -13.57 27.03 43.33
N LEU A 225 -12.61 27.93 43.60
CA LEU A 225 -12.09 28.30 44.92
C LEU A 225 -12.45 29.76 45.23
#